data_AF-A0A5D3YB04-F1
#
_entry.id   AF-A0A5D3YB04-F1
#
_cell.length_a   1.000
_cell.length_b   1.000
_cell.length_c   1.000
_cell.angle_alpha   90.00
_cell.angle_beta   90.00
_cell.angle_gamma   90.00
#
_symmetry.space_group_name_H-M   'P 1'
#
loop_
_entity.id
_entity.type
_entity.pdbx_description
1 polymer ?
#
loop_
_entity_poly.entity_id
_entity_poly.type
_entity_poly.pdbx_seq_one_letter_code
_entity_poly.pdbx_strand_id
1 'polypeptide(L)' 'MNYRYAGKQKTLAIGAYPAITLSAARKKRDEARNLLIKDIDPVMVKAVNKQAKNHAHENTF' A
#
# COMPACT_ATOMS: atom_id res chain seq x y z
N MET A 1 -8.71 -1.04 -4.30
CA MET A 1 -9.05 0.40 -4.46
C MET A 1 -8.58 0.84 -5.82
N ASN A 2 -9.47 1.39 -6.64
CA ASN A 2 -9.10 1.93 -7.96
C ASN A 2 -8.70 3.39 -7.79
N TYR A 3 -7.60 3.80 -8.40
CA TYR A 3 -7.09 5.17 -8.35
C TYR A 3 -6.46 5.55 -9.69
N ARG A 4 -6.21 6.85 -9.89
CA ARG A 4 -5.48 7.37 -11.04
C ARG A 4 -4.20 8.03 -10.56
N TYR A 5 -3.10 7.74 -11.22
CA TYR A 5 -1.80 8.35 -10.97
C TYR A 5 -1.07 8.50 -12.30
N ALA A 6 -0.53 9.69 -12.58
CA ALA A 6 0.13 10.03 -13.85
C ALA A 6 -0.70 9.64 -15.09
N GLY A 7 -2.00 9.95 -15.09
CA GLY A 7 -2.92 9.66 -16.19
C GLY A 7 -3.31 8.19 -16.37
N LYS A 8 -2.73 7.26 -15.60
CA LYS A 8 -3.01 5.82 -15.69
C LYS A 8 -3.92 5.38 -14.54
N GLN A 9 -4.93 4.57 -14.88
CA GLN A 9 -5.74 3.90 -13.87
C GLN A 9 -4.96 2.72 -13.30
N LYS A 10 -4.91 2.64 -11.97
CA LYS A 10 -4.21 1.60 -11.22
C LYS A 10 -5.12 1.04 -10.12
N THR A 11 -4.82 -0.17 -9.69
CA THR A 11 -5.58 -0.87 -8.65
C THR A 11 -4.65 -1.25 -7.51
N LEU A 12 -4.96 -0.75 -6.31
CA LEU A 12 -4.24 -1.10 -5.08
C LEU A 12 -4.95 -2.23 -4.33
N ALA A 13 -4.23 -3.32 -4.10
CA ALA A 13 -4.66 -4.42 -3.23
C ALA A 13 -4.32 -4.11 -1.75
N ILE A 14 -5.34 -3.99 -0.91
CA ILE A 14 -5.21 -3.60 0.52
C ILE A 14 -4.95 -4.82 1.43
N GLY A 15 -5.57 -5.95 1.09
CA GLY A 15 -5.49 -7.23 1.81
C GLY A 15 -6.74 -8.06 1.54
N ALA A 16 -6.72 -9.34 1.95
CA ALA A 16 -7.86 -10.25 1.83
C ALA A 16 -8.64 -10.30 3.16
N TYR A 17 -9.97 -10.39 3.07
CA TYR A 17 -10.82 -10.71 4.22
C TYR A 17 -10.76 -12.23 4.49
N PRO A 18 -10.79 -12.71 5.76
CA PRO A 18 -10.92 -11.98 7.02
C PRO A 18 -9.59 -11.51 7.63
N ALA A 19 -8.46 -11.74 6.96
CA ALA A 19 -7.14 -11.34 7.46
C ALA A 19 -7.00 -9.83 7.73
N ILE A 20 -7.81 -9.01 7.06
CA ILE A 20 -8.00 -7.60 7.41
C ILE A 20 -9.46 -7.31 7.76
N THR A 21 -9.66 -6.49 8.79
CA THR A 21 -10.99 -5.97 9.14
C THR A 21 -11.39 -4.85 8.19
N LEU A 22 -12.70 -4.60 8.08
CA LEU A 22 -13.24 -3.48 7.27
C LEU A 22 -12.68 -2.12 7.73
N SER A 23 -12.50 -1.95 9.05
CA SER A 23 -11.91 -0.73 9.62
C SER A 23 -10.45 -0.55 9.18
N ALA A 24 -9.65 -1.62 9.24
CA ALA A 24 -8.27 -1.60 8.74
C ALA A 24 -8.21 -1.31 7.23
N ALA A 25 -9.14 -1.88 6.45
CA ALA A 25 -9.22 -1.61 5.02
C ALA A 25 -9.52 -0.13 4.71
N ARG A 26 -10.41 0.51 5.47
CA ARG A 26 -10.72 1.95 5.35
C ARG A 26 -9.52 2.83 5.71
N LYS A 27 -8.82 2.54 6.81
CA LYS A 27 -7.60 3.28 7.20
C LYS A 27 -6.54 3.25 6.09
N LYS A 28 -6.23 2.07 5.57
CA LYS A 28 -5.26 1.91 4.47
C LYS A 28 -5.68 2.62 3.18
N ARG A 29 -6.98 2.68 2.89
CA ARG A 29 -7.51 3.44 1.77
C ARG A 29 -7.26 4.93 1.94
N ASP A 30 -7.47 5.45 3.14
CA ASP A 30 -7.31 6.88 3.43
C ASP A 30 -5.81 7.27 3.45
N GLU A 31 -4.93 6.41 3.98
CA GLU A 31 -3.48 6.52 3.83
C GLU A 31 -3.05 6.55 2.36
N ALA A 32 -3.59 5.65 1.52
CA ALA A 32 -3.30 5.64 0.09
C ALA A 32 -3.76 6.92 -0.61
N ARG A 33 -4.88 7.53 -0.20
CA ARG A 33 -5.30 8.84 -0.72
C ARG A 33 -4.34 9.95 -0.32
N ASN A 34 -3.88 9.95 0.92
CA ASN A 34 -2.91 10.94 1.39
C ASN A 34 -1.59 10.85 0.62
N LEU A 35 -1.16 9.65 0.23
CA LEU A 35 0.00 9.46 -0.64
C LEU A 35 -0.24 10.02 -2.05
N LEU A 36 -1.42 9.80 -2.62
CA LEU A 36 -1.77 10.34 -3.93
C LEU A 36 -1.79 11.88 -3.95
N ILE A 37 -2.26 12.52 -2.87
CA ILE A 37 -2.23 13.98 -2.73
C ILE A 37 -0.79 14.52 -2.70
N LYS A 38 0.15 13.73 -2.17
CA LYS A 38 1.58 14.07 -2.16
C LYS A 38 2.30 13.71 -3.46
N ASP A 39 1.56 13.35 -4.51
CA ASP A 39 2.10 12.82 -5.77
C ASP A 39 2.99 11.57 -5.58
N ILE A 40 2.69 10.74 -4.58
CA ILE A 40 3.39 9.47 -4.32
C ILE A 40 2.51 8.29 -4.72
N ASP A 41 3.04 7.37 -5.53
CA ASP A 41 2.34 6.14 -5.91
C ASP A 41 2.21 5.16 -4.72
N PRO A 42 0.99 4.84 -4.25
CA PRO A 42 0.77 3.93 -3.12
C PRO A 42 1.31 2.50 -3.36
N VAL A 43 1.39 2.07 -4.62
CA VAL A 43 1.93 0.75 -4.97
C VAL A 43 3.44 0.69 -4.71
N MET A 44 4.16 1.78 -4.97
CA MET A 44 5.60 1.87 -4.69
C MET A 44 5.86 1.79 -3.19
N VAL A 45 5.10 2.53 -2.39
CA VAL A 45 5.22 2.49 -0.92
C VAL A 45 5.00 1.08 -0.37
N LYS A 46 4.01 0.35 -0.92
CA LYS A 46 3.77 -1.04 -0.55
C LYS A 46 4.95 -1.96 -0.92
N ALA A 47 5.56 -1.75 -2.08
CA ALA A 47 6.71 -2.54 -2.54
C ALA A 47 7.95 -2.31 -1.66
N VAL A 48 8.25 -1.04 -1.36
CA VAL A 48 9.36 -0.65 -0.46
C VAL A 48 9.17 -1.27 0.92
N ASN A 49 7.98 -1.17 1.50
CA ASN A 49 7.69 -1.79 2.79
C ASN A 49 7.84 -3.32 2.77
N LYS A 50 7.52 -3.97 1.65
CA LYS A 50 7.73 -5.41 1.50
C LYS A 50 9.23 -5.75 1.43
N GLN A 51 10.01 -5.00 0.66
CA GLN A 51 11.46 -5.18 0.57
C GLN A 51 12.15 -4.92 1.91
N ALA A 52 11.78 -3.85 2.63
CA ALA A 52 12.32 -3.53 3.94
C ALA A 52 12.08 -4.67 4.95
N LYS A 53 10.90 -5.30 4.93
CA LYS A 53 10.61 -6.48 5.76
C LYS A 53 11.50 -7.66 5.38
N ASN A 54 11.67 -7.93 4.09
CA ASN A 54 12.52 -9.02 3.62
C ASN A 54 13.98 -8.80 4.05
N HIS A 55 14.52 -7.60 3.85
CA HIS A 55 15.89 -7.27 4.27
C HIS A 55 16.08 -7.35 5.79
N ALA A 56 15.08 -6.96 6.58
CA ALA A 56 15.15 -7.12 8.04
C ALA A 56 15.22 -8.61 8.43
N HIS A 57 14.47 -9.48 7.74
CA HIS A 57 14.56 -10.93 7.95
C HIS A 57 15.92 -11.51 7.52
N GLU A 58 16.50 -11.03 6.42
CA GLU A 58 17.83 -11.47 5.94
C GLU A 58 18.97 -11.05 6.87
N ASN A 59 18.87 -9.87 7.49
CA ASN A 59 19.91 -9.31 8.35
C ASN A 59 19.78 -9.70 9.84
N THR A 60 18.91 -10.66 10.18
CA THR A 60 18.84 -11.23 11.53
C THR A 60 19.68 -12.50 11.58
N PHE A 61 20.97 -12.39 11.90
CA PHE A 61 21.90 -13.49 12.17
C PHE A 61 22.74 -13.17 13.41
#